data_AF-A0A1H9X4W6-F1
#
_entry.id   AF-A0A1H9X4W6-F1
#
_cell.length_a   1.000
_cell.length_b   1.000
_cell.length_c   1.000
_cell.angle_alpha   90.00
_cell.angle_beta   90.00
_cell.angle_gamma   90.00
#
_symmetry.space_group_name_H-M   'P 1'
#
loop_
_entity.id
_entity.type
_entity.pdbx_description
1 polymer ?
#
loop_
_entity_poly.entity_id
_entity_poly.type
_entity_poly.pdbx_seq_one_letter_code
_entity_poly.pdbx_strand_id
1 'polypeptide(L)'
;MAASKTQRRVMASGEHPGMHIHSLRECGSRLAFEDVAFVGGRLYLDVMRHFVRLFREDGYVTTDVRVTEINGPIGYMRRDLRLWLNGGGEGR
;
A
#
# COMPACT_ATOMS: atom_id res chain seq x y z
N MET A 1 28.70 4.71 7.67
CA MET A 1 27.23 4.93 7.59
C MET A 1 26.56 3.79 8.34
N ALA A 2 25.89 4.08 9.45
CA ALA A 2 25.22 3.05 10.26
C ALA A 2 23.96 2.57 9.53
N ALA A 3 23.85 1.27 9.25
CA ALA A 3 22.64 0.68 8.73
C ALA A 3 21.52 0.84 9.78
N SER A 4 20.47 1.60 9.45
CA SER A 4 19.24 1.62 10.24
C SER A 4 18.71 0.19 10.27
N LYS A 5 18.86 -0.48 11.40
CA LYS A 5 18.31 -1.82 11.63
C LYS A 5 16.81 -1.61 11.77
N THR A 6 16.07 -1.76 10.67
CA THR A 6 14.61 -1.65 10.66
C THR A 6 14.06 -2.52 11.79
N GLN A 7 13.63 -1.87 12.88
CA GLN A 7 13.07 -2.57 14.02
C GLN A 7 11.80 -3.24 13.53
N ARG A 8 11.76 -4.57 13.59
CA ARG A 8 10.60 -5.35 13.15
C ARG A 8 9.45 -5.03 14.11
N ARG A 9 8.59 -4.09 13.73
CA ARG A 9 7.31 -3.88 14.42
C ARG A 9 6.46 -5.12 14.18
N VAL A 10 6.37 -5.97 15.20
CA VAL A 10 5.42 -7.07 15.22
C VAL A 10 4.05 -6.42 15.48
N MET A 11 3.08 -6.70 14.61
CA MET A 11 1.71 -6.21 14.78
C MET A 11 1.15 -6.79 16.08
N ALA A 12 0.59 -5.94 16.95
CA ALA A 12 -0.01 -6.40 18.18
C ALA A 12 -1.24 -7.27 17.89
N SER A 13 -1.60 -8.15 18.84
CA SER A 13 -2.81 -8.96 18.70
C SER A 13 -4.04 -8.06 18.55
N GLY A 14 -4.84 -8.30 17.51
CA GLY A 14 -6.00 -7.48 17.14
C GLY A 14 -5.70 -6.36 16.14
N GLU A 15 -4.42 -6.05 15.88
CA GLU A 15 -4.05 -5.14 14.79
C GLU A 15 -4.12 -5.86 13.44
N HIS A 16 -4.68 -5.20 12.43
CA HIS A 16 -4.67 -5.67 11.04
C HIS A 16 -3.94 -4.66 10.15
N PRO A 17 -3.45 -5.06 8.96
CA PRO A 17 -2.55 -4.22 8.17
C PRO A 17 -3.16 -2.86 7.79
N GLY A 18 -4.49 -2.74 7.75
CA GLY A 18 -5.21 -1.49 7.46
C GLY A 18 -4.96 -0.41 8.50
N MET A 19 -4.93 -0.76 9.79
CA MET A 19 -4.60 0.17 10.88
C MET A 19 -3.18 0.75 10.75
N HIS A 20 -2.21 -0.06 10.34
CA HIS A 20 -0.85 0.41 10.14
C HIS A 20 -0.72 1.27 8.88
N ILE A 21 -1.41 0.91 7.79
CA ILE A 21 -1.45 1.73 6.57
C ILE A 21 -2.06 3.10 6.88
N HIS A 22 -3.10 3.17 7.70
CA HIS A 22 -3.66 4.45 8.18
C HIS A 22 -2.63 5.33 8.89
N SER A 23 -1.73 4.72 9.67
CA SER A 23 -0.66 5.47 10.35
C SER A 23 0.42 6.04 9.41
N LEU A 24 0.46 5.59 8.15
CA LEU A 24 1.42 6.06 7.14
C LEU A 24 0.96 7.31 6.37
N ARG A 25 -0.22 7.85 6.68
CA ARG A 25 -0.66 9.12 6.08
C ARG A 25 0.29 10.24 6.49
N GLU A 26 0.80 10.98 5.50
CA GLU A 26 1.67 12.12 5.78
C GLU A 26 0.90 13.21 6.56
N CYS A 27 1.56 13.77 7.59
CA CYS A 27 1.22 15.00 8.29
C CYS A 27 -0.29 15.26 8.53
N GLY A 28 -0.92 14.46 9.38
CA GLY A 28 -2.20 14.82 10.00
C GLY A 28 -3.42 14.85 9.08
N SER A 29 -3.29 14.44 7.81
CA SER A 29 -4.42 14.26 6.91
C SER A 29 -5.35 13.15 7.44
N ARG A 30 -6.63 13.49 7.60
CA ARG A 30 -7.69 12.54 8.00
C ARG A 30 -8.28 11.74 6.82
N LEU A 31 -7.78 11.92 5.59
CA LEU A 31 -8.41 11.45 4.34
C LEU A 31 -7.98 10.03 3.94
N ALA A 32 -8.95 9.17 3.61
CA ALA A 32 -8.71 7.78 3.17
C ALA A 32 -7.86 7.73 1.89
N PHE A 33 -7.12 6.65 1.65
CA PHE A 33 -6.32 6.52 0.42
C PHE A 33 -7.23 6.31 -0.80
N GLU A 34 -6.97 7.08 -1.85
CA GLU A 34 -7.75 7.08 -3.10
C GLU A 34 -7.05 6.32 -4.25
N ASP A 35 -5.72 6.23 -4.24
CA ASP A 35 -4.93 5.46 -5.21
C ASP A 35 -3.90 4.60 -4.47
N VAL A 36 -3.89 3.30 -4.79
CA VAL A 36 -3.06 2.30 -4.11
C VAL A 36 -2.45 1.35 -5.13
N ALA A 37 -1.15 1.11 -5.03
CA ALA A 37 -0.47 0.07 -5.81
C ALA A 37 -0.22 -1.19 -4.98
N PHE A 38 -0.61 -2.36 -5.50
CA PHE A 38 -0.22 -3.67 -4.96
C PHE A 38 0.90 -4.25 -5.82
N VAL A 39 2.05 -4.49 -5.19
CA VAL A 39 3.25 -4.91 -5.90
C VAL A 39 3.75 -6.22 -5.32
N GLY A 40 3.61 -7.30 -6.09
CA GLY A 40 4.03 -8.61 -5.63
C GLY A 40 3.59 -9.74 -6.54
N GLY A 41 3.94 -10.95 -6.12
CA GLY A 41 3.55 -12.19 -6.79
C GLY A 41 2.03 -12.42 -6.76
N ARG A 42 1.55 -13.39 -7.54
CA ARG A 42 0.10 -13.62 -7.73
C ARG A 42 -0.64 -13.86 -6.41
N LEU A 43 -0.07 -14.71 -5.54
CA LEU A 43 -0.63 -14.97 -4.22
C LEU A 43 -0.74 -13.70 -3.36
N TYR A 44 0.26 -12.83 -3.41
CA TYR A 44 0.22 -11.57 -2.69
C TYR A 44 -0.93 -10.69 -3.21
N LEU A 45 -1.10 -10.58 -4.53
CA LEU A 45 -2.18 -9.79 -5.11
C LEU A 45 -3.56 -10.34 -4.76
N ASP A 46 -3.74 -11.66 -4.81
CA ASP A 46 -5.00 -12.29 -4.43
C ASP A 46 -5.35 -12.03 -2.96
N VAL A 47 -4.35 -12.11 -2.07
CA VAL A 47 -4.52 -11.75 -0.65
C VAL A 47 -4.83 -10.26 -0.47
N MET A 48 -4.11 -9.37 -1.16
CA MET A 48 -4.31 -7.92 -1.04
C MET A 48 -5.65 -7.46 -1.59
N ARG A 49 -6.19 -8.13 -2.61
CA ARG A 49 -7.57 -7.90 -3.10
C ARG A 49 -8.63 -8.20 -2.05
N HIS A 50 -8.40 -9.18 -1.18
CA HIS A 50 -9.29 -9.43 -0.05
C HIS A 50 -9.11 -8.35 1.02
N PHE A 51 -7.87 -7.99 1.34
CA PHE A 51 -7.60 -6.97 2.35
C PHE A 51 -8.11 -5.57 1.97
N VAL A 52 -8.04 -5.18 0.69
CA VAL A 52 -8.52 -3.84 0.28
C VAL A 52 -10.01 -3.68 0.53
N ARG A 53 -10.80 -4.76 0.45
CA ARG A 53 -12.23 -4.73 0.79
C ARG A 53 -12.42 -4.40 2.28
N LEU A 54 -11.68 -5.07 3.16
CA LEU A 54 -11.70 -4.79 4.59
C LEU A 54 -11.25 -3.34 4.88
N PHE A 55 -10.21 -2.86 4.19
CA PHE A 55 -9.75 -1.48 4.37
C PHE A 55 -10.77 -0.43 3.91
N ARG A 56 -11.64 -0.78 2.95
CA ARG A 56 -12.75 0.07 2.52
C ARG A 56 -13.85 0.11 3.58
N GLU A 57 -14.21 -1.05 4.12
CA GLU A 57 -15.23 -1.17 5.18
C GLU A 57 -14.85 -0.35 6.41
N ASP A 58 -13.57 -0.35 6.77
CA ASP A 58 -13.05 0.41 7.92
C ASP A 58 -12.70 1.88 7.59
N GLY A 59 -12.93 2.33 6.35
CA GLY A 59 -12.69 3.73 5.94
C GLY A 59 -11.22 4.14 5.81
N TYR A 60 -10.29 3.18 5.71
CA TYR A 60 -8.87 3.45 5.50
C TYR A 60 -8.54 3.77 4.04
N VAL A 61 -9.31 3.23 3.10
CA VAL A 61 -9.26 3.56 1.67
C VAL A 61 -10.66 3.94 1.19
N THR A 62 -10.77 4.77 0.16
CA THR A 62 -12.09 5.21 -0.32
C THR A 62 -12.87 4.09 -0.99
N THR A 63 -14.19 4.24 -1.07
CA THR A 63 -15.06 3.26 -1.74
C THR A 63 -14.78 3.16 -3.25
N ASP A 64 -14.25 4.22 -3.84
CA ASP A 64 -13.84 4.30 -5.24
C ASP A 64 -12.32 4.14 -5.43
N VAL A 65 -11.62 3.58 -4.44
CA VAL A 65 -10.15 3.40 -4.47
C VAL A 65 -9.69 2.79 -5.79
N ARG A 66 -8.73 3.46 -6.42
CA ARG A 66 -8.05 2.99 -7.62
C ARG A 66 -6.94 2.05 -7.19
N VAL A 67 -7.03 0.79 -7.64
CA VAL A 67 -6.02 -0.23 -7.33
C VAL A 67 -5.22 -0.53 -8.60
N THR A 68 -3.91 -0.26 -8.55
CA THR A 68 -2.96 -0.64 -9.59
C THR A 68 -2.23 -1.91 -9.16
N GLU A 69 -2.36 -3.00 -9.91
CA GLU A 69 -1.63 -4.23 -9.63
C GLU A 69 -0.36 -4.33 -10.48
N ILE A 70 0.76 -4.59 -9.82
CA ILE A 70 2.07 -4.74 -10.45
C ILE A 70 2.60 -6.14 -10.12
N ASN A 71 2.53 -7.02 -11.12
CA ASN A 71 3.00 -8.41 -11.04
C ASN A 71 4.10 -8.66 -12.08
N GLY A 72 5.19 -9.28 -11.66
CA GLY A 72 6.24 -9.70 -12.58
C GLY A 72 7.52 -10.11 -11.86
N PRO A 73 8.64 -10.28 -12.58
CA PRO A 73 9.94 -10.47 -11.96
C PRO A 73 10.32 -9.24 -11.11
N ILE A 74 11.06 -9.46 -10.02
CA ILE A 74 11.31 -8.41 -9.01
C ILE A 74 11.94 -7.12 -9.55
N GLY A 75 12.78 -7.21 -10.59
CA GLY A 75 13.36 -6.04 -11.25
C GLY A 75 12.31 -5.16 -11.93
N TYR A 76 11.36 -5.78 -12.63
CA TYR A 76 10.25 -5.09 -13.29
C TYR A 76 9.28 -4.50 -12.28
N MET A 77 8.91 -5.27 -11.24
CA MET A 77 8.04 -4.78 -10.17
C MET A 77 8.59 -3.52 -9.49
N ARG A 78 9.90 -3.47 -9.22
CA ARG A 78 10.55 -2.28 -8.64
C ARG A 78 10.55 -1.09 -9.59
N ARG A 79 10.80 -1.32 -10.88
CA ARG A 79 10.78 -0.27 -11.90
C ARG A 79 9.38 0.32 -12.03
N ASP A 80 8.37 -0.53 -12.19
CA ASP A 80 7.01 -0.12 -12.47
C ASP A 80 6.38 0.54 -11.23
N LEU A 81 6.73 0.10 -10.01
CA LEU A 81 6.36 0.83 -8.78
C LEU A 81 6.96 2.24 -8.73
N ARG A 82 8.22 2.42 -9.13
CA ARG A 82 8.81 3.77 -9.20
C ARG A 82 8.11 4.64 -10.23
N LEU A 83 7.72 4.07 -11.37
CA LEU A 83 6.93 4.80 -12.36
C LEU A 83 5.56 5.19 -11.81
N TRP A 84 4.90 4.31 -11.06
CA TRP A 84 3.64 4.64 -10.40
C TRP A 84 3.80 5.76 -9.36
N LEU A 85 4.85 5.70 -8.51
CA LEU A 85 5.15 6.74 -7.51
C LEU A 85 5.48 8.09 -8.15
N ASN A 86 6.26 8.10 -9.23
CA ASN A 86 6.72 9.33 -9.87
C ASN A 86 5.71 9.89 -10.88
N GLY A 87 4.85 9.04 -11.45
CA GLY A 87 3.82 9.41 -12.42
C GLY A 87 2.56 10.00 -11.79
N GLY A 88 2.45 10.04 -10.45
CA GLY A 88 1.35 10.70 -9.74
C GLY A 88 1.42 12.23 -9.74
N GLY A 89 2.45 12.85 -10.34
CA GLY A 89 2.66 14.31 -10.35
C GLY A 89 2.54 15.00 -11.71
N GLU A 90 2.54 14.29 -12.83
CA GLU A 90 2.36 14.88 -14.16
C GLU A 90 1.14 14.27 -14.87
N GLY A 91 0.06 15.05 -14.92
CA GLY A 91 -1.07 14.80 -15.83
C GLY A 91 -2.09 13.78 -15.38
N ARG A 92 -2.58 13.87 -14.14
CA ARG A 92 -3.82 13.22 -13.70
C ARG A 92 -4.70 14.20 -12.94
#